data_AF-A0A423XNF4-F1
#
_entry.id   AF-A0A423XNF4-F1
#
_cell.length_a   1.000
_cell.length_b   1.000
_cell.length_c   1.000
_cell.angle_alpha   90.00
_cell.angle_beta   90.00
_cell.angle_gamma   90.00
#
_symmetry.space_group_name_H-M   'P 1'
#
loop_
_entity.id
_entity.type
_entity.pdbx_description
1 polymer ?
#
loop_
_entity_poly.entity_id
_entity_poly.type
_entity_poly.pdbx_seq_one_letter_code
_entity_poly.pdbx_strand_id
1 'polypeptide(L)'
;MDGGDTFFGALLQSANLVRETIFSERTLTLLNQHILSPSSPLQTLRRQFLDLLSTIFSAMTPVIQPFLERLNTALTNSPDVVILIFVVLLLFLTLQILAWMRRMVAWVTGLMFRLVFWSFILGIVAVVVQRGPEQTVRDAVVVVSKVAGYGAALRDVWISEYRRYEAQQNAGPNMRGAPEYVQAGGRGGR
;
A
#
# COMPACT_ATOMS: atom_id res chain seq x y z
N MET A 1 27.42 11.79 -4.42
CA MET A 1 26.01 11.33 -4.39
C MET A 1 25.94 10.29 -5.51
N ASP A 2 26.27 9.02 -5.25
CA ASP A 2 26.51 8.01 -6.30
C ASP A 2 25.92 6.63 -5.94
N GLY A 3 24.81 6.62 -5.19
CA GLY A 3 24.18 5.37 -4.69
C GLY A 3 23.02 4.86 -5.56
N GLY A 4 22.48 5.68 -6.46
CA GLY A 4 21.36 5.28 -7.34
C GLY A 4 21.82 4.35 -8.46
N ASP A 5 22.99 4.64 -9.04
CA ASP A 5 23.46 4.03 -10.28
C ASP A 5 23.84 2.55 -10.08
N THR A 6 24.30 2.18 -8.88
CA THR A 6 24.65 0.81 -8.52
C THR A 6 23.43 -0.09 -8.34
N PHE A 7 22.33 0.42 -7.75
CA PHE A 7 21.09 -0.33 -7.59
C PHE A 7 20.39 -0.57 -8.93
N PHE A 8 20.28 0.48 -9.76
CA PHE A 8 19.70 0.35 -11.10
C PHE A 8 20.58 -0.52 -12.01
N GLY A 9 21.91 -0.43 -11.90
CA GLY A 9 22.85 -1.32 -12.60
C GLY A 9 22.69 -2.79 -12.19
N ALA A 10 22.57 -3.07 -10.89
CA ALA A 10 22.32 -4.41 -10.38
C ALA A 10 20.96 -4.97 -10.82
N LEU A 11 19.93 -4.12 -10.88
CA LEU A 11 18.62 -4.49 -11.41
C LEU A 11 18.68 -4.81 -12.90
N LEU A 12 19.35 -4.00 -13.71
CA LEU A 12 19.50 -4.25 -15.14
C LEU A 12 20.32 -5.52 -15.41
N GLN A 13 21.33 -5.79 -14.59
CA GLN A 13 22.12 -7.02 -14.69
C GLN A 13 21.33 -8.25 -14.26
N SER A 14 20.51 -8.14 -13.21
CA SER A 14 19.57 -9.19 -12.82
C SER A 14 18.51 -9.43 -13.90
N ALA A 15 18.02 -8.38 -14.56
CA ALA A 15 17.05 -8.50 -15.65
C ALA A 15 17.65 -9.17 -16.88
N ASN A 16 18.91 -8.89 -17.21
CA ASN A 16 19.60 -9.58 -18.30
C ASN A 16 19.93 -11.04 -17.95
N LEU A 17 20.34 -11.33 -16.72
CA LEU A 17 20.55 -12.71 -16.25
C LEU A 17 19.23 -13.50 -16.22
N VAL A 18 18.14 -12.87 -15.79
CA VAL A 18 16.79 -13.44 -15.82
C VAL A 18 16.34 -13.66 -17.26
N ARG A 19 16.63 -12.74 -18.18
CA ARG A 19 16.37 -12.92 -19.61
C ARG A 19 17.17 -14.12 -20.16
N GLU A 20 18.45 -14.21 -19.87
CA GLU A 20 19.29 -15.31 -20.39
C GLU A 20 18.92 -16.67 -19.79
N THR A 21 18.47 -16.71 -18.53
CA THR A 21 18.04 -17.93 -17.84
C THR A 21 16.59 -18.33 -18.15
N ILE A 22 15.66 -17.38 -18.28
CA ILE A 22 14.24 -17.65 -18.61
C ILE A 22 14.06 -17.92 -20.12
N PHE A 23 14.89 -17.36 -20.99
CA PHE A 23 14.88 -17.63 -22.44
C PHE A 23 15.92 -18.68 -22.89
N SER A 24 16.60 -19.35 -21.95
CA SER A 24 17.49 -20.47 -22.26
C SER A 24 16.68 -21.57 -22.95
N GLU A 25 17.12 -22.06 -24.11
CA GLU A 25 16.36 -22.97 -24.98
C GLU A 25 15.76 -24.23 -24.31
N ARG A 26 16.21 -24.59 -23.10
CA ARG A 26 15.61 -25.63 -22.24
C ARG A 26 14.23 -25.25 -21.68
N THR A 27 13.98 -23.99 -21.35
CA THR A 27 12.64 -23.55 -20.91
C THR A 27 11.69 -23.44 -22.08
N LEU A 28 12.15 -23.03 -23.27
CA LEU A 28 11.33 -22.99 -24.48
C LEU A 28 10.92 -24.38 -24.96
N THR A 29 11.79 -25.38 -24.81
CA THR A 29 11.46 -26.79 -25.13
C THR A 29 10.50 -27.40 -24.10
N LEU A 30 10.63 -27.09 -22.81
CA LEU A 30 9.69 -27.54 -21.78
C LEU A 30 8.34 -26.79 -21.82
N LEU A 31 8.35 -25.49 -22.13
CA LEU A 31 7.14 -24.70 -22.38
C LEU A 31 6.41 -25.22 -23.62
N ASN A 32 7.11 -25.48 -24.72
CA ASN A 32 6.48 -26.02 -25.92
C ASN A 32 5.97 -27.45 -25.72
N GLN A 33 6.70 -28.29 -24.98
CA GLN A 33 6.32 -29.68 -24.75
C GLN A 33 5.24 -29.88 -23.68
N HIS A 34 5.17 -29.02 -22.65
CA HIS A 34 4.21 -29.15 -21.53
C HIS A 34 3.14 -28.04 -21.45
N ILE A 35 3.30 -26.90 -22.13
CA ILE A 35 2.31 -25.79 -22.14
C ILE A 35 1.51 -25.74 -23.45
N LEU A 36 2.00 -26.33 -24.53
CA LEU A 36 1.29 -26.41 -25.83
C LEU A 36 0.74 -27.81 -26.17
N SER A 37 0.67 -28.72 -25.20
CA SER A 37 -0.08 -29.97 -25.38
C SER A 37 -1.59 -29.75 -25.14
N PRO A 38 -2.48 -30.28 -26.01
CA PRO A 38 -3.93 -30.01 -26.04
C PRO A 38 -4.75 -30.52 -24.82
N SER A 39 -4.11 -30.90 -23.72
CA SER A 39 -4.71 -31.41 -22.48
C SER A 39 -4.18 -30.75 -21.21
N SER A 40 -3.79 -29.47 -21.28
CA SER A 40 -3.36 -28.69 -20.11
C SER A 40 -4.55 -28.29 -19.20
N PRO A 41 -4.46 -28.49 -17.86
CA PRO A 41 -5.46 -28.06 -16.88
C PRO A 41 -5.77 -26.55 -16.93
N LEU A 42 -4.81 -25.73 -17.37
CA LEU A 42 -5.00 -24.29 -17.58
C LEU A 42 -5.92 -24.01 -18.76
N GLN A 43 -5.91 -24.85 -19.80
CA GLN A 43 -6.85 -24.74 -20.92
C GLN A 43 -8.24 -25.20 -20.52
N THR A 44 -8.38 -26.24 -19.67
CA THR A 44 -9.66 -26.63 -19.07
C THR A 44 -10.22 -25.51 -18.19
N LEU A 45 -9.39 -24.87 -17.37
CA LEU A 45 -9.80 -23.72 -16.57
C LEU A 45 -10.25 -22.56 -17.46
N ARG A 46 -9.47 -22.22 -18.51
CA ARG A 46 -9.85 -21.18 -19.47
C ARG A 46 -11.17 -21.51 -20.19
N ARG A 47 -11.35 -22.76 -20.62
CA ARG A 47 -12.58 -23.21 -21.29
C ARG A 47 -13.76 -23.17 -20.33
N GLN A 48 -13.61 -23.63 -19.09
CA GLN A 48 -14.64 -23.52 -18.06
C GLN A 48 -14.99 -22.07 -17.74
N PHE A 49 -14.02 -21.17 -17.66
CA PHE A 49 -14.29 -19.74 -17.49
C PHE A 49 -15.03 -19.15 -18.69
N LEU A 50 -14.64 -19.49 -19.91
CA LEU A 50 -15.33 -19.03 -21.12
C LEU A 50 -16.72 -19.63 -21.27
N ASP A 51 -16.92 -20.89 -20.88
CA ASP A 51 -18.21 -21.59 -20.90
C ASP A 51 -19.15 -21.08 -19.80
N LEU A 52 -18.61 -20.77 -18.61
CA LEU A 52 -19.37 -20.11 -17.55
C LEU A 52 -19.78 -18.70 -17.98
N LEU A 53 -18.87 -17.93 -18.59
CA LEU A 53 -19.20 -16.61 -19.12
C LEU A 53 -20.24 -16.70 -20.23
N SER A 54 -20.11 -17.62 -21.18
CA SER A 54 -21.06 -17.78 -22.28
C SER A 54 -22.43 -18.30 -21.82
N THR A 55 -22.46 -19.17 -20.81
CA THR A 55 -23.70 -19.67 -20.19
C THR A 55 -24.40 -18.58 -19.38
N ILE A 56 -23.65 -17.77 -18.63
CA ILE A 56 -24.21 -16.61 -17.92
C ILE A 56 -24.77 -15.60 -18.91
N PHE A 57 -24.03 -15.33 -20.00
CA PHE A 57 -24.47 -14.39 -21.03
C PHE A 57 -25.73 -14.88 -21.76
N SER A 58 -25.75 -16.16 -22.14
CA SER A 58 -26.90 -16.77 -22.83
C SER A 58 -28.12 -16.92 -21.92
N ALA A 59 -27.92 -17.18 -20.62
CA ALA A 59 -28.98 -17.19 -19.62
C ALA A 59 -29.52 -15.78 -19.30
N MET A 60 -28.67 -14.74 -19.39
CA MET A 60 -29.08 -13.35 -19.16
C MET A 60 -29.80 -12.72 -20.35
N THR A 61 -29.48 -13.09 -21.59
CA THR A 61 -30.10 -12.54 -22.80
C THR A 61 -31.63 -12.47 -22.76
N PRO A 62 -32.38 -13.54 -22.43
CA PRO A 62 -33.84 -13.49 -22.40
C PRO A 62 -34.40 -12.63 -21.25
N VAL A 63 -33.61 -12.37 -20.21
CA VAL A 63 -34.03 -11.54 -19.06
C VAL A 63 -33.84 -10.05 -19.38
N ILE A 64 -32.80 -9.70 -20.14
CA ILE A 64 -32.45 -8.31 -20.44
C ILE A 64 -33.25 -7.77 -21.64
N GLN A 65 -33.57 -8.61 -22.63
CA GLN A 65 -34.35 -8.21 -23.81
C GLN A 65 -35.65 -7.44 -23.52
N PRO A 66 -36.58 -7.94 -22.66
CA PRO A 66 -37.85 -7.25 -22.42
C PRO A 66 -37.65 -5.92 -21.70
N PHE A 67 -36.56 -5.74 -20.95
CA PHE A 67 -36.21 -4.44 -20.37
C PHE A 67 -35.76 -3.45 -21.44
N LEU A 68 -34.95 -3.89 -22.41
CA LEU A 68 -34.50 -3.05 -23.52
C LEU A 68 -35.67 -2.58 -24.40
N GLU A 69 -36.63 -3.45 -24.70
CA GLU A 69 -37.83 -3.08 -25.46
C GLU A 69 -38.74 -2.11 -24.71
N ARG A 70 -38.91 -2.30 -23.39
CA ARG A 70 -39.65 -1.35 -22.53
C ARG A 70 -38.96 0.00 -22.44
N LEU A 71 -37.63 0.02 -22.34
CA LEU A 71 -36.85 1.25 -22.36
C LEU A 71 -36.99 1.96 -23.70
N ASN A 72 -36.88 1.25 -24.82
CA ASN A 72 -37.03 1.84 -26.15
C ASN A 72 -38.43 2.44 -26.34
N THR A 73 -39.48 1.72 -25.91
CA THR A 73 -40.87 2.20 -25.97
C THR A 73 -41.10 3.42 -25.07
N ALA A 74 -40.47 3.47 -23.90
CA ALA A 74 -40.54 4.62 -22.99
C ALA A 74 -39.79 5.84 -23.53
N LEU A 75 -38.65 5.65 -24.21
CA LEU A 75 -37.88 6.72 -24.86
C LEU A 75 -38.74 7.44 -25.91
N THR A 76 -39.50 6.70 -26.71
CA THR A 76 -40.30 7.28 -27.80
C THR A 76 -41.53 8.03 -27.31
N ASN A 77 -42.13 7.61 -26.20
CA ASN A 77 -43.37 8.21 -25.68
C ASN A 77 -43.12 9.43 -24.77
N SER A 78 -42.01 9.49 -24.04
CA SER A 78 -41.71 10.58 -23.11
C SER A 78 -40.20 10.73 -22.89
N PRO A 79 -39.46 11.25 -23.89
CA PRO A 79 -38.00 11.27 -23.88
C PRO A 79 -37.40 12.02 -22.68
N ASP A 80 -37.98 13.15 -22.26
CA ASP A 80 -37.47 13.94 -21.12
C ASP A 80 -37.48 13.18 -19.80
N VAL A 81 -38.56 12.44 -19.53
CA VAL A 81 -38.69 11.64 -18.30
C VAL A 81 -37.66 10.52 -18.29
N VAL A 82 -37.40 9.89 -19.44
CA VAL A 82 -36.42 8.81 -19.52
C VAL A 82 -35.00 9.32 -19.37
N ILE A 83 -34.67 10.47 -19.95
CA ILE A 83 -33.35 11.10 -19.77
C ILE A 83 -33.12 11.45 -18.29
N LEU A 84 -34.12 12.03 -17.61
CA LEU A 84 -34.03 12.33 -16.19
C LEU A 84 -33.81 11.06 -15.34
N ILE A 85 -34.60 10.02 -15.57
CA ILE A 85 -34.45 8.73 -14.88
C ILE A 85 -33.07 8.12 -15.15
N PHE A 86 -32.59 8.18 -16.39
CA PHE A 86 -31.28 7.67 -16.77
C PHE A 86 -30.15 8.40 -16.05
N VAL A 87 -30.21 9.73 -15.97
CA VAL A 87 -29.24 10.53 -15.24
C VAL A 87 -29.23 10.19 -13.75
N VAL A 88 -30.41 10.05 -13.13
CA VAL A 88 -30.54 9.65 -11.72
C VAL A 88 -29.99 8.24 -11.49
N LEU A 89 -30.27 7.30 -12.39
CA LEU A 89 -29.72 5.94 -12.35
C LEU A 89 -28.20 5.94 -12.48
N LEU A 90 -27.65 6.74 -13.40
CA LEU A 90 -26.21 6.85 -13.61
C LEU A 90 -25.51 7.45 -12.38
N LEU A 91 -26.10 8.48 -11.77
CA LEU A 91 -25.63 9.05 -10.52
C LEU A 91 -25.67 8.01 -9.39
N PHE A 92 -26.81 7.33 -9.22
CA PHE A 92 -26.98 6.27 -8.23
C PHE A 92 -25.96 5.15 -8.41
N LEU A 93 -25.74 4.70 -9.65
CA LEU A 93 -24.78 3.66 -9.99
C LEU A 93 -23.35 4.10 -9.64
N THR A 94 -23.00 5.36 -9.91
CA THR A 94 -21.69 5.93 -9.55
C THR A 94 -21.49 5.92 -8.04
N LEU A 95 -22.49 6.37 -7.26
CA LEU A 95 -22.44 6.36 -5.80
C LEU A 95 -22.37 4.93 -5.25
N GLN A 96 -23.12 3.99 -5.84
CA GLN A 96 -23.10 2.59 -5.46
C GLN A 96 -21.71 1.96 -5.69
N ILE A 97 -21.08 2.24 -6.84
CA ILE A 97 -19.71 1.78 -7.13
C ILE A 97 -18.72 2.36 -6.13
N LEU A 98 -18.81 3.66 -5.82
CA LEU A 98 -17.96 4.30 -4.81
C LEU A 98 -18.15 3.67 -3.41
N ALA A 99 -19.39 3.37 -3.02
CA ALA A 99 -19.70 2.71 -1.76
C ALA A 99 -19.13 1.28 -1.70
N TRP A 100 -19.25 0.54 -2.80
CA TRP A 100 -18.68 -0.80 -2.95
C TRP A 100 -17.16 -0.78 -2.89
N MET A 101 -16.53 0.16 -3.60
CA MET A 101 -15.08 0.34 -3.58
C MET A 101 -14.58 0.63 -2.17
N ARG A 102 -15.25 1.55 -1.44
CA ARG A 102 -14.92 1.84 -0.04
C ARG A 102 -15.00 0.59 0.84
N ARG A 103 -16.08 -0.20 0.69
CA ARG A 103 -16.27 -1.45 1.46
C ARG A 103 -15.21 -2.49 1.09
N MET A 104 -14.87 -2.61 -0.18
CA MET A 104 -13.88 -3.55 -0.69
C MET A 104 -12.48 -3.18 -0.19
N VAL A 105 -12.10 -1.89 -0.23
CA VAL A 105 -10.85 -1.41 0.36
C VAL A 105 -10.80 -1.71 1.86
N ALA A 106 -11.84 -1.35 2.62
CA ALA A 106 -11.87 -1.63 4.05
C ALA A 106 -11.75 -3.14 4.35
N TRP A 107 -12.41 -3.98 3.55
CA TRP A 107 -12.32 -5.43 3.67
C TRP A 107 -10.92 -5.95 3.34
N VAL A 108 -10.32 -5.53 2.23
CA VAL A 108 -8.96 -5.94 1.83
C VAL A 108 -7.93 -5.44 2.83
N THR A 109 -8.00 -4.17 3.25
CA THR A 109 -7.11 -3.63 4.28
C THR A 109 -7.24 -4.41 5.59
N GLY A 110 -8.46 -4.71 6.02
CA GLY A 110 -8.70 -5.56 7.19
C GLY A 110 -8.16 -6.99 7.02
N LEU A 111 -8.25 -7.56 5.82
CA LEU A 111 -7.69 -8.86 5.49
C LEU A 111 -6.15 -8.83 5.54
N MET A 112 -5.52 -7.80 4.96
CA MET A 112 -4.07 -7.60 5.01
C MET A 112 -3.57 -7.53 6.46
N PHE A 113 -4.22 -6.74 7.32
CA PHE A 113 -3.85 -6.68 8.73
C PHE A 113 -3.98 -8.04 9.43
N ARG A 114 -5.04 -8.79 9.15
CA ARG A 114 -5.19 -10.16 9.69
C ARG A 114 -4.07 -11.08 9.20
N LEU A 115 -3.71 -11.02 7.92
CA LEU A 115 -2.63 -11.86 7.36
C LEU A 115 -1.27 -11.52 7.96
N VAL A 116 -0.96 -10.22 8.11
CA VAL A 116 0.27 -9.78 8.77
C VAL A 116 0.30 -10.25 10.23
N PHE A 117 -0.82 -10.10 10.95
CA PHE A 117 -0.94 -10.55 12.33
C PHE A 117 -0.73 -12.07 12.45
N TRP A 118 -1.40 -12.87 11.61
CA TRP A 118 -1.23 -14.33 11.61
C TRP A 118 0.17 -14.76 11.19
N SER A 119 0.77 -14.08 10.20
CA SER A 119 2.16 -14.33 9.79
C SER A 119 3.13 -14.06 10.92
N PHE A 120 2.93 -12.99 11.69
CA PHE A 120 3.74 -12.67 12.85
C PHE A 120 3.60 -13.73 13.96
N ILE A 121 2.37 -14.13 14.30
CA ILE A 121 2.12 -15.20 15.27
C ILE A 121 2.80 -16.50 14.84
N LEU A 122 2.58 -16.93 13.60
CA LEU A 122 3.19 -18.15 13.06
C LEU A 122 4.72 -18.05 13.07
N GLY A 123 5.27 -16.89 12.76
CA GLY A 123 6.71 -16.63 12.87
C GLY A 123 7.23 -16.84 14.29
N ILE A 124 6.55 -16.29 15.30
CA ILE A 124 6.92 -16.50 16.72
C ILE A 124 6.84 -17.98 17.08
N VAL A 125 5.73 -18.65 16.75
CA VAL A 125 5.54 -20.08 17.04
C VAL A 125 6.64 -20.91 16.38
N ALA A 126 7.00 -20.61 15.12
CA ALA A 126 8.08 -21.31 14.42
C ALA A 126 9.44 -21.13 15.11
N VAL A 127 9.76 -19.92 15.59
CA VAL A 127 11.00 -19.65 16.34
C VAL A 127 11.02 -20.43 17.66
N VAL A 128 9.91 -20.42 18.40
CA VAL A 128 9.79 -21.15 19.68
C VAL A 128 9.98 -22.65 19.48
N VAL A 129 9.37 -23.23 18.44
CA VAL A 129 9.48 -24.66 18.14
C VAL A 129 10.91 -25.03 17.69
N GLN A 130 11.59 -24.18 16.92
CA GLN A 130 12.94 -24.47 16.42
C GLN A 130 14.04 -24.27 17.48
N ARG A 131 13.92 -23.26 18.35
CA ARG A 131 14.99 -22.83 19.28
C ARG A 131 14.69 -23.08 20.75
N GLY A 132 13.47 -23.50 21.07
CA GLY A 132 13.00 -23.62 22.44
C GLY A 132 12.57 -22.27 23.04
N PRO A 133 11.70 -22.31 24.07
CA PRO A 133 11.11 -21.10 24.65
C PRO A 133 12.13 -20.21 25.38
N GLU A 134 13.12 -20.79 26.06
CA GLU A 134 14.10 -20.04 26.85
C GLU A 134 14.98 -19.13 25.98
N GLN A 135 15.48 -19.67 24.86
CA GLN A 135 16.35 -18.93 23.95
C GLN A 135 15.58 -17.85 23.19
N THR A 136 14.30 -18.09 22.89
CA THR A 136 13.41 -17.12 22.23
C THR A 136 13.12 -15.90 23.09
N VAL A 137 12.89 -16.09 24.40
CA VAL A 137 12.67 -14.98 25.33
C VAL A 137 13.92 -14.11 25.47
N ARG A 138 15.10 -14.74 25.54
CA ARG A 138 16.37 -13.99 25.62
C ARG A 138 16.60 -13.14 24.38
N ASP A 139 16.38 -13.68 23.18
CA ASP A 139 16.50 -12.91 21.94
C ASP A 139 15.44 -11.80 21.85
N ALA A 140 14.20 -12.09 22.24
CA ALA A 140 13.13 -11.09 22.24
C ALA A 140 13.47 -9.91 23.17
N VAL A 141 14.01 -10.19 24.37
CA VAL A 141 14.45 -9.14 25.30
C VAL A 141 15.58 -8.30 24.70
N VAL A 142 16.55 -8.90 24.01
CA VAL A 142 17.64 -8.17 23.35
C VAL A 142 17.09 -7.26 22.25
N VAL A 143 16.18 -7.76 21.42
CA VAL A 143 15.56 -6.97 20.34
C VAL A 143 14.72 -5.83 20.92
N VAL A 144 13.85 -6.11 21.89
CA VAL A 144 13.02 -5.10 22.56
C VAL A 144 13.88 -4.04 23.23
N SER A 145 14.97 -4.45 23.89
CA SER A 145 15.89 -3.51 24.55
C SER A 145 16.59 -2.59 23.55
N LYS A 146 16.99 -3.11 22.37
CA LYS A 146 17.55 -2.28 21.29
C LYS A 146 16.53 -1.28 20.77
N VAL A 147 15.30 -1.73 20.48
CA VAL A 147 14.22 -0.88 19.98
C VAL A 147 13.86 0.21 21.00
N ALA A 148 13.75 -0.15 22.28
CA ALA A 148 13.51 0.80 23.36
C ALA A 148 14.65 1.82 23.49
N GLY A 149 15.92 1.39 23.34
CA GLY A 149 17.08 2.29 23.32
C GLY A 149 17.04 3.31 22.18
N TYR A 150 16.70 2.87 20.96
CA TYR A 150 16.51 3.79 19.83
C TYR A 150 15.33 4.73 20.02
N GLY A 151 14.21 4.22 20.56
CA GLY A 151 13.03 5.03 20.87
C GLY A 151 13.32 6.10 21.92
N ALA A 152 14.10 5.76 22.95
CA ALA A 152 14.56 6.71 23.97
C ALA A 152 15.44 7.80 23.36
N ALA A 153 16.39 7.44 22.49
CA ALA A 153 17.24 8.41 21.80
C ALA A 153 16.43 9.39 20.93
N LEU A 154 15.44 8.89 20.18
CA LEU A 154 14.55 9.74 19.38
C LEU A 154 13.73 10.70 20.26
N ARG A 155 13.19 10.18 21.37
CA ARG A 155 12.43 10.96 22.36
C ARG A 155 13.30 12.04 23.00
N ASP A 156 14.55 11.72 23.32
CA ASP A 156 15.48 12.66 23.94
C ASP A 156 15.86 13.80 22.99
N VAL A 157 16.02 13.51 21.69
CA VAL A 157 16.22 14.53 20.64
C VAL A 157 15.01 15.45 20.52
N TRP A 158 13.78 14.91 20.56
CA TRP A 158 12.58 15.74 20.47
C TRP A 158 12.39 16.64 21.70
N ILE A 159 12.64 16.10 22.89
CA ILE A 159 12.52 16.86 24.15
C ILE A 159 13.60 17.94 24.25
N SER A 160 14.82 17.67 23.81
CA SER A 160 15.90 18.66 23.83
C SER A 160 15.57 19.85 22.93
N GLU A 161 14.99 19.60 21.76
CA GLU A 161 14.57 20.65 20.84
C GLU A 161 13.34 21.43 21.37
N TYR A 162 12.36 20.75 21.97
CA TYR A 162 11.23 21.42 22.63
C TYR A 162 11.69 22.36 23.75
N ARG A 163 12.58 21.87 24.64
CA ARG A 163 13.18 22.67 25.71
C ARG A 163 13.98 23.86 25.17
N ARG A 164 14.61 23.70 24.00
CA ARG A 164 15.33 24.79 23.32
C ARG A 164 14.39 25.90 22.87
N TYR A 165 13.18 25.57 22.41
CA TYR A 165 12.15 26.58 22.08
C TYR A 165 11.56 27.24 23.33
N GLU A 166 11.27 26.47 24.38
CA GLU A 166 10.81 27.02 25.66
C GLU A 166 11.87 27.94 26.29
N ALA A 167 13.15 27.57 26.23
CA ALA A 167 14.24 28.41 26.74
C ALA A 167 14.37 29.73 25.96
N GLN A 168 14.16 29.72 24.63
CA GLN A 168 14.16 30.93 23.81
C GLN A 168 12.92 31.79 24.08
N GLN A 169 11.77 31.17 24.32
CA GLN A 169 10.52 31.86 24.62
C GLN A 169 10.53 32.47 26.04
N ASN A 170 11.12 31.77 27.01
CA ASN A 170 11.32 32.27 28.38
C ASN A 170 12.49 33.27 28.48
N ALA A 171 13.44 33.27 27.53
CA ALA A 171 14.57 34.22 27.46
C ALA A 171 14.23 35.56 26.77
N GLY A 172 13.02 35.73 26.22
CA GLY A 172 12.48 37.05 25.85
C GLY A 172 11.40 37.47 26.83
N PRO A 173 11.31 38.72 27.33
CA PRO A 173 11.91 39.99 26.89
C PRO A 173 12.99 40.57 27.82
N ASN A 174 13.53 39.83 28.79
CA ASN A 174 14.44 40.40 29.82
C ASN A 174 15.89 40.63 29.36
N MET A 175 16.28 40.22 28.14
CA MET A 175 17.63 40.46 27.60
C MET A 175 17.69 41.47 26.44
N ARG A 176 16.56 42.11 26.07
CA ARG A 176 16.54 43.16 25.03
C ARG A 176 16.69 44.58 25.58
N GLY A 177 16.95 44.72 26.88
CA GLY A 177 17.02 46.01 27.58
C GLY A 177 18.12 46.09 28.64
N ALA A 178 19.20 45.30 28.55
CA ALA A 178 20.39 45.57 29.34
C ALA A 178 21.18 46.67 28.61
N PRO A 179 21.20 47.92 29.10
CA PRO A 179 21.95 48.96 28.44
C PRO A 179 23.43 48.70 28.75
N GLU A 180 24.21 48.65 27.68
CA GLU A 180 25.66 48.57 27.69
C GLU A 180 26.22 49.88 28.27
N TYR A 181 26.23 50.01 29.60
CA TYR A 181 27.00 51.03 30.32
C TYR A 181 28.37 50.48 30.68
N VAL A 182 29.15 50.01 29.71
CA VAL A 182 30.57 49.72 29.92
C VAL A 182 31.39 50.85 29.29
N GLN A 183 31.45 51.93 30.08
CA GLN A 183 32.68 52.66 30.40
C GLN A 183 33.51 53.19 29.21
N ALA A 184 32.94 54.12 28.46
CA ALA A 184 33.70 55.12 27.73
C ALA A 184 33.75 56.42 28.55
N GLY A 185 34.81 56.63 29.35
CA GLY A 185 34.97 57.89 30.08
C GLY A 185 35.99 57.83 31.21
N GLY A 186 37.27 58.04 30.86
CA GLY A 186 38.34 58.15 31.86
C GLY A 186 39.70 58.54 31.29
N ARG A 187 39.75 59.31 30.21
CA ARG A 187 40.97 59.96 29.72
C ARG A 187 40.90 61.45 30.11
N GLY A 188 41.67 61.87 31.10
CA GLY A 188 41.95 63.30 31.33
C GLY A 188 42.29 63.73 32.75
N GLY A 189 43.60 63.75 33.07
CA GLY A 189 44.26 64.89 33.73
C GLY A 189 44.31 64.92 35.27
N ARG A 190 45.45 64.56 35.86
CA ARG A 190 46.56 65.46 36.25
C ARG A 190 47.65 64.66 36.95
#